data_AF-A0A377UUB4-F1
#
_entry.id   AF-A0A377UUB4-F1
#
_cell.length_a   1.000
_cell.length_b   1.000
_cell.length_c   1.000
_cell.angle_alpha   90.00
_cell.angle_beta   90.00
_cell.angle_gamma   90.00
#
_symmetry.space_group_name_H-M   'P 1'
#
loop_
_entity.id
_entity.type
_entity.pdbx_description
1 polymer ?
#
loop_
_entity_poly.entity_id
_entity_poly.type
_entity_poly.pdbx_seq_one_letter_code
_entity_poly.pdbx_strand_id
1 'polypeptide(L)'
;MAKAPKRAFVCNECGADYPRWQGQCSACHAWNTITEMRIAASPQVARNERLSGYAGNAGVSKVQKLSDISLEALPRFSTGL
;
A
#
# COMPACT_ATOMS: atom_id res chain seq x y z
N MET A 1 -4.13 -3.43 -18.73
CA MET A 1 -3.63 -4.54 -17.89
C MET A 1 -2.91 -3.93 -16.69
N ALA A 2 -3.42 -4.14 -15.47
CA ALA A 2 -2.76 -3.66 -14.27
C ALA A 2 -1.45 -4.44 -14.07
N LYS A 3 -0.32 -3.74 -14.05
CA LYS A 3 1.00 -4.36 -13.81
C LYS A 3 1.00 -4.88 -12.37
N ALA A 4 1.15 -6.19 -12.20
CA ALA A 4 1.22 -6.79 -10.86
C ALA A 4 2.30 -6.08 -10.03
N PRO A 5 2.04 -5.80 -8.73
CA PRO A 5 3.01 -5.14 -7.88
C PRO A 5 4.30 -5.98 -7.84
N LYS A 6 5.43 -5.38 -8.19
CA LYS A 6 6.73 -6.04 -8.07
C LYS A 6 7.04 -6.23 -6.58
N ARG A 7 7.19 -7.49 -6.18
CA ARG A 7 7.61 -7.91 -4.85
C ARG A 7 9.10 -8.26 -4.93
N ALA A 8 9.89 -7.82 -3.96
CA ALA A 8 11.27 -8.28 -3.78
C ALA A 8 11.40 -8.93 -2.41
N PHE A 9 12.30 -9.90 -2.29
CA PHE A 9 12.59 -10.56 -1.03
C PHE A 9 13.99 -10.14 -0.59
N VAL A 10 14.14 -9.54 0.59
CA VAL A 10 15.41 -8.99 1.07
C VAL A 10 15.76 -9.61 2.42
N CYS A 11 17.01 -10.03 2.59
CA CYS A 11 17.52 -10.52 3.87
C CYS A 11 17.80 -9.35 4.82
N ASN A 12 17.22 -9.37 6.03
CA ASN A 12 17.44 -8.33 7.04
C ASN A 12 18.85 -8.35 7.67
N GLU A 13 19.56 -9.48 7.59
CA GLU A 13 20.91 -9.60 8.21
C GLU A 13 22.03 -9.11 7.29
N CYS A 14 21.93 -9.37 5.99
CA CYS A 14 23.00 -9.08 5.03
C CYS A 14 22.59 -8.19 3.86
N GLY A 15 21.30 -7.89 3.71
CA GLY A 15 20.77 -7.05 2.63
C GLY A 15 20.68 -7.75 1.26
N ALA A 16 21.00 -9.03 1.16
CA ALA A 16 20.90 -9.78 -0.10
C ALA A 16 19.44 -9.81 -0.61
N ASP A 17 19.26 -9.56 -1.91
CA ASP A 17 17.98 -9.59 -2.59
C ASP A 17 17.75 -10.92 -3.34
N TYR A 18 16.49 -11.35 -3.36
CA TYR A 18 16.06 -12.62 -3.93
C TYR A 18 14.76 -12.43 -4.74
N PRO A 19 14.60 -13.16 -5.86
CA PRO A 19 13.39 -13.11 -6.66
C PRO A 19 12.22 -13.90 -6.05
N ARG A 20 12.50 -14.80 -5.11
CA ARG A 20 11.51 -15.66 -4.43
C ARG A 20 11.93 -15.89 -2.98
N TRP A 21 10.95 -16.26 -2.13
CA TRP A 21 11.23 -16.71 -0.78
C TRP A 21 11.81 -18.14 -0.81
N GLN A 22 12.84 -18.38 0.01
CA GLN A 22 13.59 -19.64 0.03
C GLN A 22 13.96 -20.13 1.45
N GLY A 23 13.41 -19.51 2.50
CA GLY A 23 13.62 -19.89 3.90
C GLY A 23 15.02 -19.54 4.45
N GLN A 24 16.09 -19.95 3.76
CA GLN A 24 17.49 -19.71 4.12
C GLN A 24 18.15 -18.69 3.17
N CYS A 25 18.85 -17.72 3.73
CA CYS A 25 19.67 -16.79 2.97
C CYS A 25 20.93 -17.48 2.44
N SER A 26 21.18 -17.41 1.13
CA SER A 26 22.39 -18.00 0.51
C SER A 26 23.67 -17.19 0.73
N ALA A 27 23.57 -15.94 1.18
CA ALA A 27 24.72 -15.07 1.44
C ALA A 27 25.23 -15.21 2.88
N CYS A 28 24.35 -15.07 3.87
CA CYS A 28 24.72 -15.16 5.29
C CYS A 28 24.33 -16.47 5.98
N HIS A 29 23.69 -17.42 5.27
CA HIS A 29 23.27 -18.74 5.78
C HIS A 29 22.24 -18.70 6.92
N ALA A 30 21.74 -17.50 7.28
CA ALA A 30 20.71 -17.32 8.28
C ALA A 30 19.33 -17.80 7.79
N TRP A 31 18.55 -18.35 8.71
CA TRP A 31 17.21 -18.86 8.47
C TRP A 31 16.15 -17.83 8.87
N ASN A 32 15.04 -17.78 8.13
CA ASN A 32 13.89 -16.91 8.43
C ASN A 32 14.19 -15.40 8.47
N THR A 33 15.26 -14.96 7.83
CA THR A 33 15.66 -13.54 7.78
C THR A 33 15.25 -12.84 6.49
N ILE A 34 14.71 -13.58 5.53
CA ILE A 34 14.25 -13.06 4.23
C ILE A 34 12.83 -12.50 4.39
N THR A 35 12.67 -11.20 4.17
CA THR A 35 11.40 -10.48 4.27
C THR A 35 10.94 -9.94 2.92
N GLU A 36 9.62 -9.85 2.72
CA GLU A 36 9.05 -9.29 1.50
C GLU A 36 9.01 -7.75 1.58
N MET A 37 9.62 -7.08 0.61
CA MET A 37 9.54 -5.64 0.44
C MET A 37 8.75 -5.30 -0.82
N ARG A 38 7.76 -4.42 -0.67
CA ARG A 38 7.01 -3.87 -1.80
C ARG A 38 7.85 -2.82 -2.50
N ILE A 39 8.28 -3.11 -3.72
CA ILE A 39 8.90 -2.08 -4.55
C ILE A 39 7.75 -1.26 -5.12
N ALA A 40 7.57 -0.04 -4.61
CA ALA A 40 6.65 0.91 -5.21
C ALA A 40 7.03 1.07 -6.69
N ALA A 41 6.05 0.87 -7.58
CA ALA A 41 6.23 1.28 -8.95
C ALA A 41 6.53 2.79 -8.90
N SER A 42 7.72 3.18 -9.35
CA SER A 42 8.05 4.60 -9.53
C SER A 42 6.87 5.24 -10.26
N PRO A 43 6.31 6.37 -9.77
CA PRO A 43 5.22 7.02 -10.45
C PRO A 43 5.76 7.47 -11.80
N GLN A 44 5.53 6.67 -12.83
CA GLN A 44 5.55 7.16 -14.19
C GLN A 44 4.42 8.19 -14.21
N VAL A 45 4.79 9.46 -14.05
CA VAL A 45 3.89 10.60 -14.16
C VAL A 45 3.45 10.66 -15.63
N ALA A 46 2.52 9.80 -16.00
CA ALA A 46 1.61 10.01 -17.10
C ALA A 46 0.28 10.37 -16.46
N ARG A 47 0.15 11.63 -16.06
CA ARG A 47 -1.11 12.24 -15.62
C ARG A 47 -2.08 12.13 -16.80
N ASN A 48 -2.84 11.05 -16.86
CA ASN A 48 -3.86 10.89 -17.89
C ASN A 48 -5.10 11.67 -17.45
N GLU A 49 -5.22 12.89 -17.97
CA GLU A 49 -6.30 13.86 -17.75
C GLU A 49 -7.71 13.29 -18.04
N ARG A 50 -7.78 12.13 -18.72
CA ARG A 50 -9.02 11.43 -19.08
C ARG A 50 -9.75 10.73 -17.92
N LEU A 51 -9.13 10.61 -16.74
CA LEU A 51 -9.76 10.00 -15.55
C LEU A 51 -10.35 11.01 -14.56
N SER A 52 -10.41 12.30 -14.92
CA SER A 52 -10.83 13.37 -14.01
C SER A 52 -12.33 13.42 -13.69
N GLY A 53 -13.11 12.41 -14.11
CA GLY A 53 -14.59 12.45 -14.04
C GLY A 53 -15.27 11.45 -13.09
N TYR A 54 -14.55 10.52 -12.45
CA TYR A 54 -15.17 9.44 -11.66
C TYR A 54 -15.00 9.57 -10.13
N ALA A 55 -14.52 10.71 -9.64
CA ALA A 55 -14.66 11.02 -8.22
C ALA A 55 -16.04 11.66 -8.03
N GLY A 56 -17.02 10.84 -7.64
CA GLY A 56 -18.34 11.30 -7.23
C GLY A 56 -18.21 12.49 -6.30
N ASN A 57 -18.93 13.57 -6.63
CA ASN A 57 -19.04 14.81 -5.86
C ASN A 57 -17.84 15.11 -4.95
N ALA A 58 -16.72 15.55 -5.55
CA ALA A 58 -15.51 15.98 -4.85
C ALA A 58 -15.74 17.13 -3.82
N GLY A 59 -16.97 17.62 -3.66
CA GLY A 59 -17.35 18.60 -2.65
C GLY A 59 -17.79 18.02 -1.29
N VAL A 60 -18.12 16.72 -1.17
CA VAL A 60 -18.74 16.21 0.08
C VAL A 60 -17.72 15.64 1.08
N SER A 61 -16.63 15.04 0.60
CA SER A 61 -15.61 14.47 1.48
C SER A 61 -14.21 14.67 0.93
N LYS A 62 -13.61 15.80 1.30
CA LYS A 62 -12.17 16.03 1.11
C LYS A 62 -11.36 15.00 1.89
N VAL A 63 -10.27 14.51 1.31
CA VAL A 63 -9.30 13.65 2.02
C VAL A 63 -8.75 14.42 3.22
N GLN A 64 -8.80 13.83 4.41
CA GLN A 64 -8.29 14.43 5.65
C GLN A 64 -7.24 13.52 6.29
N LYS A 65 -6.29 14.12 7.00
CA LYS A 65 -5.34 13.36 7.82
C LYS A 65 -6.07 12.76 9.01
N LEU A 66 -5.58 11.63 9.50
CA LEU A 66 -6.15 10.96 10.67
C LEU A 66 -6.22 11.87 11.91
N SER A 67 -5.28 12.81 12.07
CA SER A 67 -5.28 13.82 13.13
C SER A 67 -6.41 14.85 13.02
N ASP A 68 -6.95 15.05 11.82
CA ASP A 68 -7.88 16.13 11.51
C ASP A 68 -9.34 15.61 11.45
N ILE A 69 -9.54 14.32 11.73
CA ILE A 69 -10.87 13.69 11.76
C ILE A 69 -11.53 14.00 13.10
N SER A 70 -12.72 14.61 13.05
CA SER A 70 -13.54 14.81 14.24
C SER A 70 -14.03 13.46 14.80
N LEU A 71 -13.84 13.24 16.10
CA LEU A 71 -14.29 12.07 16.84
C LEU A 71 -15.64 12.29 17.56
N GLU A 72 -16.34 13.36 17.23
CA GLU A 72 -17.63 13.68 17.84
C GLU A 72 -18.63 12.54 17.66
N ALA A 73 -19.28 12.15 18.76
CA ALA A 73 -20.33 11.14 18.73
C ALA A 73 -21.57 11.71 18.03
N LEU A 74 -21.73 11.39 16.75
CA LEU A 74 -22.95 11.71 16.02
C LEU A 74 -24.11 10.83 16.53
N PRO A 75 -25.33 11.39 16.65
CA PRO A 75 -26.49 10.64 17.06
C PRO A 75 -26.73 9.47 16.10
N ARG A 76 -26.91 8.27 16.66
CA ARG A 76 -27.24 7.09 15.86
C ARG A 76 -28.68 7.20 15.40
N PHE A 77 -28.91 7.05 14.10
CA PHE A 77 -30.27 6.92 13.57
C PHE A 77 -30.75 5.47 13.75
N SER A 78 -31.91 5.31 14.37
CA SER A 78 -32.59 4.01 14.48
C SER A 78 -33.12 3.61 13.10
N THR A 79 -32.81 2.39 12.63
CA THR A 79 -33.30 1.87 11.35
C THR A 79 -34.73 1.32 11.41
N GLY A 80 -35.44 1.51 12.53
CA GLY A 80 -36.88 1.27 12.63
C GLY A 80 -37.37 -0.15 12.29
N LEU A 81 -36.48 -1.14 12.32
CA LEU A 81 -36.78 -2.57 12.16
C LEU A 81 -36.73 -3.26 13.53
#